data_AF-A0A946RZ10-F1
#
_entry.id   AF-A0A946RZ10-F1
#
_cell.length_a   1.000
_cell.length_b   1.000
_cell.length_c   1.000
_cell.angle_alpha   90.00
_cell.angle_beta   90.00
_cell.angle_gamma   90.00
#
_symmetry.space_group_name_H-M   'P 1'
#
loop_
_entity.id
_entity.type
_entity.pdbx_description
1 polymer ?
#
loop_
_entity_poly.entity_id
_entity_poly.type
_entity_poly.pdbx_seq_one_letter_code
_entity_poly.pdbx_strand_id
1 'polypeptide(L)'
;MRFFSLILLVLFLSIPVLAQPGNNYIGVSHCLLCHSGETQGMIVEKWKAGPHARAFLSLGTEKAKQILKENYALVGNPLDHSFCLDCHATKIDPESTTSTYQNKEEGVSCEGCHGPGKAYSTSNIMSNHDLAVKNGLIADPKSACKKCHNENGHTPVWYNYEENWSKINHARIKVDTNQGQKQPGTAVDGKQVPTTIEMMKTQELDLPVAKPLQTKIDKPGVKRGKK
;
A
#
# COMPACT_ATOMS: atom_id res chain seq x y z
N MET A 1 51.29 -44.04 -37.16
CA MET A 1 51.33 -43.79 -35.70
C MET A 1 50.32 -42.70 -35.36
N ARG A 2 49.30 -43.06 -34.57
CA ARG A 2 48.54 -42.23 -33.62
C ARG A 2 48.04 -40.84 -34.08
N PHE A 3 46.82 -40.79 -34.63
CA PHE A 3 45.94 -39.61 -34.52
C PHE A 3 44.75 -39.96 -33.59
N PHE A 4 45.06 -40.10 -32.31
CA PHE A 4 44.08 -40.10 -31.23
C PHE A 4 44.45 -38.92 -30.34
N SER A 5 43.61 -37.88 -30.34
CA SER A 5 43.43 -36.89 -29.26
C SER A 5 43.13 -35.53 -29.85
N LEU A 6 41.87 -35.12 -29.75
CA LEU A 6 41.43 -33.80 -29.27
C LEU A 6 39.94 -33.63 -29.60
N ILE A 7 39.10 -34.50 -29.03
CA ILE A 7 37.72 -34.12 -28.74
C ILE A 7 37.81 -33.24 -27.49
N LEU A 8 37.99 -31.95 -27.71
CA LEU A 8 37.92 -30.94 -26.67
C LEU A 8 36.45 -30.85 -26.24
N LEU A 9 36.15 -31.55 -25.14
CA LEU A 9 34.89 -31.54 -24.43
C LEU A 9 34.62 -30.11 -23.92
N VAL A 10 34.00 -29.27 -24.74
CA VAL A 10 33.46 -27.97 -24.30
C VAL A 10 32.20 -28.26 -23.49
N LEU A 11 32.40 -28.60 -22.22
CA LEU A 11 31.34 -28.58 -21.21
C LEU A 11 30.87 -27.14 -21.10
N PHE A 12 29.74 -26.82 -21.74
CA PHE A 12 28.96 -25.62 -21.44
C PHE A 12 28.54 -25.69 -19.97
N LEU A 13 29.32 -25.07 -19.09
CA LEU A 13 28.85 -24.74 -17.74
C LEU A 13 27.77 -23.66 -17.90
N SER A 14 26.53 -24.11 -18.05
CA SER A 14 25.35 -23.27 -17.86
C SER A 14 25.31 -22.89 -16.38
N ILE A 15 25.92 -21.75 -16.02
CA ILE A 15 25.73 -21.16 -14.70
C ILE A 15 24.23 -20.85 -14.61
N PRO A 16 23.47 -21.48 -13.69
CA PRO A 16 22.09 -21.08 -13.50
C PRO A 16 22.13 -19.65 -12.96
N VAL A 17 21.71 -18.70 -13.79
CA VAL A 17 21.36 -17.36 -13.32
C VAL A 17 20.25 -17.58 -12.30
N LEU A 18 20.58 -17.42 -11.01
CA LEU A 18 19.57 -17.35 -9.97
C LEU A 18 18.66 -16.18 -10.32
N ALA A 19 17.47 -16.50 -10.84
CA ALA A 19 16.43 -15.52 -11.05
C ALA A 19 16.21 -14.83 -9.71
N GLN A 20 16.49 -13.52 -9.64
CA GLN A 20 16.09 -12.74 -8.49
C GLN A 20 14.57 -12.89 -8.37
N PRO A 21 14.03 -13.19 -7.17
CA PRO A 21 12.59 -13.20 -6.98
C PRO A 21 12.05 -11.87 -7.52
N GLY A 22 11.21 -11.92 -8.55
CA GLY A 22 10.71 -10.73 -9.22
C GLY A 22 10.00 -9.79 -8.24
N ASN A 23 9.83 -8.54 -8.67
CA ASN A 23 9.11 -7.48 -7.96
C ASN A 23 7.60 -7.75 -7.89
N ASN A 24 7.22 -8.89 -7.30
CA ASN A 24 5.84 -9.33 -7.20
C ASN A 24 5.23 -8.89 -5.87
N TYR A 25 3.95 -8.57 -5.93
CA TYR A 25 3.12 -8.34 -4.75
C TYR A 25 2.67 -9.69 -4.18
N ILE A 26 2.61 -9.78 -2.85
CA ILE A 26 2.28 -11.02 -2.12
C ILE A 26 1.07 -10.87 -1.20
N GLY A 27 0.54 -9.65 -1.03
CA GLY A 27 -0.63 -9.37 -0.20
C GLY A 27 -0.35 -9.39 1.30
N VAL A 28 -1.30 -8.87 2.07
CA VAL A 28 -1.17 -8.69 3.53
C VAL A 28 -1.00 -10.01 4.29
N SER A 29 -1.52 -11.11 3.75
CA SER A 29 -1.46 -12.44 4.38
C SER A 29 -0.02 -12.91 4.65
N HIS A 30 0.95 -12.46 3.87
CA HIS A 30 2.36 -12.76 4.11
C HIS A 30 2.97 -11.84 5.18
N CYS A 31 2.55 -10.58 5.24
CA CYS A 31 3.05 -9.61 6.21
C CYS A 31 2.58 -9.95 7.64
N LEU A 32 1.33 -10.41 7.78
CA LEU A 32 0.74 -10.70 9.08
C LEU A 32 1.41 -11.84 9.84
N LEU A 33 2.16 -12.71 9.16
CA LEU A 33 2.89 -13.81 9.80
C LEU A 33 3.96 -13.31 10.79
N CYS A 34 4.52 -12.12 10.56
CA CYS A 34 5.60 -11.56 11.39
C CYS A 34 5.31 -10.15 11.93
N HIS A 35 4.25 -9.49 11.47
CA HIS A 35 3.88 -8.12 11.85
C HIS A 35 2.55 -8.04 12.63
N SER A 36 2.07 -9.17 13.16
CA SER A 36 0.87 -9.19 14.02
C SER A 36 1.24 -9.38 15.50
N GLY A 37 0.37 -8.93 16.38
CA GLY A 37 0.48 -9.12 17.82
C GLY A 37 1.35 -8.09 18.55
N GLU A 38 1.21 -8.09 19.87
CA GLU A 38 1.79 -7.07 20.76
C GLU A 38 3.32 -7.03 20.69
N THR A 39 3.97 -8.20 20.63
CA THR A 39 5.43 -8.32 20.55
C THR A 39 6.00 -7.77 19.24
N GLN A 40 5.17 -7.64 18.20
CA GLN A 40 5.54 -7.08 16.91
C GLN A 40 5.05 -5.64 16.73
N GLY A 41 4.44 -5.04 17.77
CA GLY A 41 3.99 -3.65 17.77
C GLY A 41 2.58 -3.41 17.23
N MET A 42 1.78 -4.47 17.09
CA MET A 42 0.40 -4.42 16.58
C MET A 42 0.30 -3.77 15.18
N ILE A 43 1.28 -4.02 14.30
CA ILE A 43 1.43 -3.32 13.03
C ILE A 43 0.22 -3.58 12.12
N VAL A 44 -0.12 -4.86 11.91
CA VAL A 44 -1.25 -5.23 11.05
C VAL A 44 -2.58 -4.80 11.65
N GLU A 45 -2.73 -4.87 12.97
CA GLU A 45 -3.95 -4.48 13.68
C GLU A 45 -4.20 -2.97 13.56
N LYS A 46 -3.16 -2.14 13.71
CA LYS A 46 -3.25 -0.69 13.48
C LYS A 46 -3.62 -0.36 12.05
N TRP A 47 -2.99 -1.01 11.06
CA TRP A 47 -3.33 -0.84 9.65
C TRP A 47 -4.80 -1.23 9.38
N LYS A 48 -5.22 -2.41 9.86
CA LYS A 48 -6.56 -2.97 9.67
C LYS A 48 -7.65 -2.09 10.30
N ALA A 49 -7.34 -1.45 11.43
CA ALA A 49 -8.25 -0.48 12.07
C ALA A 49 -8.30 0.86 11.33
N GLY A 50 -7.28 1.19 10.53
CA GLY A 50 -7.13 2.46 9.84
C GLY A 50 -7.93 2.59 8.53
N PRO A 51 -7.95 3.80 7.94
CA PRO A 51 -8.71 4.10 6.73
C PRO A 51 -8.18 3.40 5.47
N HIS A 52 -6.88 3.13 5.38
CA HIS A 52 -6.27 2.47 4.22
C HIS A 52 -6.79 1.05 3.99
N ALA A 53 -6.95 0.25 5.04
CA ALA A 53 -7.55 -1.08 4.95
C ALA A 53 -9.05 -1.04 4.55
N ARG A 54 -9.69 0.12 4.66
CA ARG A 54 -11.11 0.34 4.30
C ARG A 54 -11.27 1.12 3.00
N ALA A 55 -10.18 1.49 2.33
CA ALA A 55 -10.21 2.38 1.19
C ALA A 55 -11.10 1.82 0.06
N PHE A 56 -10.94 0.55 -0.29
CA PHE A 56 -11.78 -0.10 -1.30
C PHE A 56 -13.26 -0.08 -0.94
N LEU A 57 -13.59 -0.41 0.31
CA LEU A 57 -14.98 -0.44 0.80
C LEU A 57 -15.65 0.94 0.70
N SER A 58 -14.90 2.03 0.87
CA SER A 58 -15.45 3.38 0.77
C SER A 58 -16.02 3.70 -0.62
N LEU A 59 -15.54 3.03 -1.68
CA LEU A 59 -16.05 3.18 -3.04
C LEU A 59 -17.47 2.62 -3.22
N GLY A 60 -17.91 1.72 -2.33
CA GLY A 60 -19.26 1.14 -2.34
C GLY A 60 -20.35 2.04 -1.74
N THR A 61 -19.99 3.21 -1.21
CA THR A 61 -20.93 4.10 -0.51
C THR A 61 -21.74 4.98 -1.47
N GLU A 62 -22.94 5.40 -1.06
CA GLU A 62 -23.72 6.41 -1.79
C GLU A 62 -22.96 7.74 -1.91
N LYS A 63 -22.14 8.07 -0.91
CA LYS A 63 -21.27 9.24 -0.97
C LYS A 63 -20.24 9.16 -2.09
N ALA A 64 -19.64 7.99 -2.30
CA ALA A 64 -18.69 7.79 -3.41
C ALA A 64 -19.38 7.91 -4.78
N LYS A 65 -20.61 7.40 -4.93
CA LYS A 65 -21.42 7.62 -6.15
C LYS A 65 -21.73 9.10 -6.38
N GLN A 66 -22.04 9.84 -5.31
CA GLN A 66 -22.23 11.29 -5.39
C GLN A 66 -20.97 12.01 -5.87
N ILE A 67 -19.80 11.67 -5.30
CA ILE A 67 -18.51 12.24 -5.72
C ILE A 67 -18.20 11.92 -7.19
N LEU A 68 -18.44 10.67 -7.61
CA LEU A 68 -18.28 10.26 -9.01
C LEU A 68 -19.12 11.14 -9.95
N LYS A 69 -20.35 11.46 -9.56
CA LYS A 69 -21.24 12.34 -10.32
C LYS A 69 -20.82 13.79 -10.29
N GLU A 70 -20.53 14.34 -9.12
CA GLU A 70 -20.28 15.78 -8.94
C GLU A 70 -18.90 16.21 -9.40
N ASN A 71 -17.87 15.41 -9.13
CA ASN A 71 -16.48 15.76 -9.41
C ASN A 71 -16.02 15.25 -10.78
N TYR A 72 -16.61 14.16 -11.29
CA TYR A 72 -16.18 13.51 -12.53
C TYR A 72 -17.26 13.47 -13.61
N ALA A 73 -18.48 13.94 -13.33
CA ALA A 73 -19.61 13.90 -14.26
C ALA A 73 -19.95 12.48 -14.77
N LEU A 74 -19.69 11.45 -13.95
CA LEU A 74 -19.95 10.04 -14.26
C LEU A 74 -21.08 9.49 -13.37
N VAL A 75 -21.83 8.53 -13.89
CA VAL A 75 -22.90 7.84 -13.15
C VAL A 75 -22.60 6.35 -13.17
N GLY A 76 -22.69 5.68 -12.01
CA GLY A 76 -22.41 4.27 -11.89
C GLY A 76 -21.79 3.91 -10.54
N ASN A 77 -21.13 2.77 -10.49
CA ASN A 77 -20.41 2.31 -9.32
C ASN A 77 -18.93 2.74 -9.44
N PRO A 78 -18.37 3.50 -8.47
CA PRO A 78 -16.96 3.87 -8.47
C PRO A 78 -15.98 2.68 -8.56
N LEU A 79 -16.42 1.48 -8.14
CA LEU A 79 -15.64 0.24 -8.26
C LEU A 79 -15.38 -0.19 -9.71
N ASP A 80 -16.19 0.26 -10.67
CA ASP A 80 -16.04 -0.05 -12.09
C ASP A 80 -15.00 0.83 -12.79
N HIS A 81 -14.43 1.80 -12.06
CA HIS A 81 -13.50 2.79 -12.59
C HIS A 81 -12.09 2.59 -12.03
N SER A 82 -11.15 2.19 -12.90
CA SER A 82 -9.75 1.96 -12.50
C SER A 82 -9.10 3.17 -11.85
N PHE A 83 -9.40 4.38 -12.32
CA PHE A 83 -8.84 5.61 -11.73
C PHE A 83 -9.26 5.81 -10.26
N CYS A 84 -10.41 5.26 -9.82
CA CYS A 84 -10.78 5.25 -8.41
C CYS A 84 -9.97 4.19 -7.64
N LEU A 85 -9.78 3.02 -8.25
CA LEU A 85 -9.02 1.92 -7.65
C LEU A 85 -7.52 2.24 -7.50
N ASP A 86 -6.95 3.10 -8.34
CA ASP A 86 -5.54 3.51 -8.27
C ASP A 86 -5.15 4.12 -6.92
N CYS A 87 -6.11 4.71 -6.19
CA CYS A 87 -5.91 5.24 -4.85
C CYS A 87 -6.58 4.42 -3.75
N HIS A 88 -7.53 3.54 -4.10
CA HIS A 88 -8.36 2.80 -3.16
C HIS A 88 -8.02 1.30 -3.07
N ALA A 89 -7.07 0.82 -3.86
CA ALA A 89 -6.53 -0.53 -3.83
C ALA A 89 -5.02 -0.50 -4.14
N THR A 90 -4.26 -1.49 -3.63
CA THR A 90 -2.84 -1.62 -3.99
C THR A 90 -2.69 -2.11 -5.43
N LYS A 91 -2.02 -1.33 -6.27
CA LYS A 91 -1.71 -1.68 -7.66
C LYS A 91 -0.46 -2.59 -7.73
N ILE A 92 -0.56 -3.71 -8.45
CA ILE A 92 0.52 -4.72 -8.61
C ILE A 92 1.65 -4.23 -9.54
N ASP A 93 1.34 -3.26 -10.40
CA ASP A 93 2.35 -2.57 -11.19
C ASP A 93 1.98 -1.08 -11.24
N PRO A 94 2.57 -0.26 -10.36
CA PRO A 94 2.32 1.17 -10.34
C PRO A 94 2.55 1.84 -11.71
N GLU A 95 3.53 1.35 -12.47
CA GLU A 95 3.99 1.93 -13.75
C GLU A 95 3.24 1.39 -14.97
N SER A 96 2.55 0.23 -14.84
CA SER A 96 1.76 -0.32 -15.94
C SER A 96 0.50 0.50 -16.25
N THR A 97 0.20 0.64 -17.54
CA THR A 97 -1.07 1.17 -18.03
C THR A 97 -2.20 0.14 -17.98
N THR A 98 -1.89 -1.15 -17.76
CA THR A 98 -2.88 -2.20 -17.50
C THR A 98 -3.08 -2.33 -15.99
N SER A 99 -4.22 -1.87 -15.49
CA SER A 99 -4.48 -1.86 -14.05
C SER A 99 -4.76 -3.27 -13.51
N THR A 100 -3.75 -3.89 -12.90
CA THR A 100 -3.88 -5.08 -12.05
C THR A 100 -3.69 -4.68 -10.59
N TYR A 101 -4.58 -5.15 -9.73
CA TYR A 101 -4.60 -4.78 -8.30
C TYR A 101 -4.46 -6.02 -7.43
N GLN A 102 -3.72 -5.89 -6.33
CA GLN A 102 -3.49 -6.93 -5.35
C GLN A 102 -4.73 -6.98 -4.47
N ASN A 103 -5.48 -8.09 -4.53
CA ASN A 103 -6.66 -8.37 -3.69
C ASN A 103 -7.43 -7.08 -3.34
N LYS A 104 -8.15 -6.48 -4.29
CA LYS A 104 -8.67 -5.10 -4.19
C LYS A 104 -9.36 -4.81 -2.86
N GLU A 105 -10.00 -5.82 -2.28
CA GLU A 105 -10.72 -5.80 -1.01
C GLU A 105 -9.81 -5.53 0.21
N GLU A 106 -8.50 -5.73 0.10
CA GLU A 106 -7.49 -5.32 1.09
C GLU A 106 -7.34 -3.79 1.18
N GLY A 107 -7.87 -3.04 0.21
CA GLY A 107 -7.68 -1.60 0.13
C GLY A 107 -6.22 -1.23 -0.16
N VAL A 108 -5.75 -0.14 0.44
CA VAL A 108 -4.34 0.25 0.37
C VAL A 108 -3.57 -0.59 1.40
N SER A 109 -2.96 -1.66 0.93
CA SER A 109 -2.21 -2.64 1.73
C SER A 109 -0.78 -2.18 2.07
N CYS A 110 -0.05 -3.01 2.83
CA CYS A 110 1.35 -2.77 3.22
C CYS A 110 2.24 -2.40 2.03
N GLU A 111 2.06 -3.10 0.92
CA GLU A 111 2.86 -2.99 -0.30
C GLU A 111 2.54 -1.70 -1.10
N GLY A 112 1.41 -1.04 -0.81
CA GLY A 112 1.10 0.28 -1.37
C GLY A 112 2.08 1.36 -0.89
N CYS A 113 2.64 1.20 0.31
CA CYS A 113 3.66 2.08 0.88
C CYS A 113 5.07 1.49 0.79
N HIS A 114 5.21 0.19 1.04
CA HIS A 114 6.50 -0.48 1.18
C HIS A 114 7.03 -1.15 -0.10
N GLY A 115 6.26 -1.14 -1.19
CA GLY A 115 6.64 -1.77 -2.44
C GLY A 115 6.32 -3.27 -2.48
N PRO A 116 6.69 -3.96 -3.57
CA PRO A 116 6.39 -5.39 -3.79
C PRO A 116 7.19 -6.28 -2.83
N GLY A 117 6.47 -7.04 -1.99
CA GLY A 117 7.04 -7.78 -0.87
C GLY A 117 7.82 -9.04 -1.22
N LYS A 118 7.66 -9.60 -2.44
CA LYS A 118 8.15 -10.95 -2.77
C LYS A 118 9.64 -11.14 -2.51
N ALA A 119 10.46 -10.14 -2.81
CA ALA A 119 11.90 -10.23 -2.73
C ALA A 119 12.47 -9.96 -1.32
N TYR A 120 11.71 -9.30 -0.44
CA TYR A 120 12.20 -8.93 0.90
C TYR A 120 11.43 -9.58 2.06
N SER A 121 10.33 -10.30 1.82
CA SER A 121 9.46 -10.82 2.88
C SER A 121 10.02 -12.00 3.67
N THR A 122 11.11 -12.63 3.23
CA THR A 122 11.70 -13.77 3.95
C THR A 122 12.42 -13.30 5.21
N SER A 123 12.35 -14.09 6.28
CA SER A 123 12.92 -13.72 7.59
C SER A 123 14.41 -13.35 7.52
N ASN A 124 15.21 -14.07 6.73
CA ASN A 124 16.65 -13.80 6.55
C ASN A 124 16.94 -12.48 5.83
N ILE A 125 16.00 -11.96 5.03
CA ILE A 125 16.13 -10.67 4.34
C ILE A 125 15.50 -9.56 5.18
N MET A 126 14.24 -9.72 5.60
CA MET A 126 13.50 -8.72 6.37
C MET A 126 14.16 -8.35 7.70
N SER A 127 14.83 -9.29 8.36
CA SER A 127 15.55 -9.02 9.61
C SER A 127 16.77 -8.10 9.45
N ASN A 128 17.25 -7.93 8.22
CA ASN A 128 18.30 -6.98 7.88
C ASN A 128 17.72 -5.86 7.00
N HIS A 129 17.49 -4.70 7.61
CA HIS A 129 16.85 -3.56 6.94
C HIS A 129 17.54 -3.19 5.62
N ASP A 130 18.87 -3.06 5.60
CA ASP A 130 19.60 -2.67 4.39
C ASP A 130 19.50 -3.72 3.29
N LEU A 131 19.44 -5.00 3.68
CA LEU A 131 19.20 -6.09 2.74
C LEU A 131 17.77 -6.06 2.19
N ALA A 132 16.77 -5.79 3.03
CA ALA A 132 15.39 -5.63 2.60
C ALA A 132 15.24 -4.46 1.60
N VAL A 133 15.87 -3.31 1.88
CA VAL A 133 15.90 -2.15 0.96
C VAL A 133 16.56 -2.48 -0.36
N LYS A 134 17.71 -3.18 -0.33
CA LYS A 134 18.37 -3.68 -1.55
C LYS A 134 17.49 -4.64 -2.36
N ASN A 135 16.53 -5.31 -1.71
CA ASN A 135 15.58 -6.22 -2.34
C ASN A 135 14.20 -5.57 -2.58
N GLY A 136 14.11 -4.23 -2.64
CA GLY A 136 12.92 -3.53 -3.10
C GLY A 136 12.00 -2.97 -2.02
N LEU A 137 12.36 -3.08 -0.73
CA LEU A 137 11.64 -2.39 0.33
C LEU A 137 11.80 -0.87 0.17
N ILE A 138 10.68 -0.15 0.15
CA ILE A 138 10.65 1.30 0.25
C ILE A 138 10.78 1.68 1.74
N ALA A 139 11.98 2.14 2.12
CA ALA A 139 12.31 2.50 3.51
C ALA A 139 11.62 3.78 4.00
N ASP A 140 11.51 4.77 3.13
CA ASP A 140 10.77 6.01 3.39
C ASP A 140 9.51 6.06 2.52
N PRO A 141 8.35 5.63 3.06
CA PRO A 141 7.11 5.60 2.31
C PRO A 141 6.49 7.01 2.13
N LYS A 142 7.13 8.09 2.57
CA LYS A 142 6.60 9.47 2.39
C LYS A 142 6.28 9.79 0.94
N SER A 143 7.10 9.29 0.02
CA SER A 143 6.88 9.42 -1.42
C SER A 143 5.64 8.67 -1.89
N ALA A 144 5.32 7.51 -1.29
CA ALA A 144 4.14 6.72 -1.62
C ALA A 144 2.84 7.45 -1.25
N CYS A 145 2.83 8.20 -0.15
CA CYS A 145 1.65 8.97 0.27
C CYS A 145 1.18 9.94 -0.83
N LYS A 146 2.11 10.61 -1.49
CA LYS A 146 1.82 11.62 -2.52
C LYS A 146 1.30 11.03 -3.84
N LYS A 147 1.41 9.72 -4.04
CA LYS A 147 0.83 9.05 -5.22
C LYS A 147 -0.70 9.16 -5.24
N CYS A 148 -1.32 9.18 -4.05
CA CYS A 148 -2.77 9.28 -3.89
C CYS A 148 -3.20 10.61 -3.26
N HIS A 149 -2.46 11.10 -2.26
CA HIS A 149 -2.74 12.37 -1.60
C HIS A 149 -2.06 13.53 -2.34
N ASN A 150 -2.64 13.89 -3.48
CA ASN A 150 -2.22 14.98 -4.34
C ASN A 150 -3.42 15.76 -4.88
N GLU A 151 -3.16 16.72 -5.76
CA GLU A 151 -4.17 17.60 -6.38
C GLU A 151 -5.23 16.86 -7.23
N ASN A 152 -4.96 15.62 -7.65
CA ASN A 152 -5.91 14.80 -8.41
C ASN A 152 -6.90 14.04 -7.50
N GLY A 153 -6.72 14.07 -6.18
CA GLY A 153 -7.63 13.45 -5.22
C GLY A 153 -8.97 14.18 -5.11
N HIS A 154 -10.06 13.44 -4.98
CA HIS A 154 -11.41 14.01 -4.89
C HIS A 154 -11.76 14.61 -3.52
N THR A 155 -10.89 14.44 -2.53
CA THR A 155 -11.02 15.07 -1.22
C THR A 155 -9.91 16.13 -1.05
N PRO A 156 -10.22 17.41 -0.76
CA PRO A 156 -9.26 18.46 -0.36
C PRO A 156 -8.53 18.19 0.97
N VAL A 157 -8.50 16.94 1.39
CA VAL A 157 -8.44 16.51 2.76
C VAL A 157 -6.97 16.29 3.12
N TRP A 158 -6.35 17.40 3.52
CA TRP A 158 -5.33 17.47 4.57
C TRP A 158 -4.10 16.59 4.34
N TYR A 159 -3.31 16.87 3.30
CA TYR A 159 -1.90 16.46 3.31
C TYR A 159 -1.09 17.34 4.29
N ASN A 160 -1.51 17.38 5.56
CA ASN A 160 -0.55 17.58 6.63
C ASN A 160 0.06 16.20 6.88
N TYR A 161 1.15 15.92 6.15
CA TYR A 161 1.88 14.67 6.29
C TYR A 161 2.29 14.42 7.73
N GLU A 162 2.82 15.45 8.41
CA GLU A 162 3.34 15.28 9.78
C GLU A 162 2.22 14.89 10.76
N GLU A 163 1.05 15.51 10.64
CA GLU A 163 -0.10 15.18 11.49
C GLU A 163 -0.61 13.76 11.22
N ASN A 164 -0.80 13.39 9.95
CA ASN A 164 -1.41 12.10 9.60
C ASN A 164 -0.42 10.93 9.66
N TRP A 165 0.88 11.19 9.47
CA TRP A 165 1.93 10.19 9.62
C TRP A 165 1.91 9.62 11.04
N SER A 166 1.78 10.45 12.06
CA SER A 166 1.71 9.97 13.45
C SER A 166 0.58 8.96 13.71
N LYS A 167 -0.52 9.05 12.95
CA LYS A 167 -1.71 8.18 13.09
C LYS A 167 -1.53 6.81 12.42
N ILE A 168 -0.62 6.69 11.46
CA ILE A 168 -0.35 5.45 10.72
C ILE A 168 1.06 4.88 10.97
N ASN A 169 1.97 5.69 11.51
CA ASN A 169 3.35 5.29 11.76
C ASN A 169 3.36 4.08 12.71
N HIS A 170 3.93 3.00 12.19
CA HIS A 170 4.07 1.73 12.87
C HIS A 170 5.52 1.22 12.80
N ALA A 171 6.47 2.16 12.68
CA ALA A 171 7.89 1.84 12.82
C ALA A 171 8.14 1.18 14.18
N ARG A 172 8.93 0.11 14.19
CA ARG A 172 9.39 -0.48 15.46
C ARG A 172 10.21 0.58 16.19
N ILE A 173 9.83 0.89 17.43
CA ILE A 173 10.69 1.65 18.33
C ILE A 173 11.93 0.79 18.54
N LYS A 174 13.11 1.28 18.14
CA LYS A 174 14.38 0.65 18.52
C LYS A 174 14.46 0.74 20.05
N VAL A 175 14.27 -0.39 20.72
CA VAL A 175 14.57 -0.48 22.14
C VAL A 175 16.09 -0.46 22.26
N ASP A 176 16.64 0.64 22.78
CA ASP A 176 18.08 0.76 23.02
C ASP A 176 18.46 -0.24 24.13
N THR A 177 19.22 -1.28 23.77
CA THR A 177 19.52 -2.41 24.66
C THR A 177 20.56 -2.08 25.74
N ASN A 178 21.02 -0.83 25.85
CA ASN A 178 21.98 -0.38 26.86
C ASN A 178 21.38 0.43 28.02
N GLN A 179 20.06 0.61 28.07
CA GLN A 179 19.39 1.12 29.27
C GLN A 179 18.59 -0.01 29.90
N GLY A 180 18.89 -0.31 31.17
CA GLY A 180 18.26 -1.37 31.95
C GLY A 180 16.74 -1.40 31.73
N GLN A 181 16.23 -2.60 31.47
CA GLN A 181 14.84 -2.94 31.19
C GLN A 181 13.84 -1.97 31.83
N LYS A 182 13.31 -1.04 31.04
CA LYS A 182 11.95 -0.54 31.23
C LYS A 182 11.17 -0.88 29.97
N GLN A 183 10.16 -1.72 30.16
CA GLN A 183 9.28 -2.20 29.11
C GLN A 183 8.62 -1.02 28.37
N PRO A 184 8.62 -1.00 27.02
CA PRO A 184 7.81 -0.05 26.29
C PRO A 184 6.40 -0.62 26.16
N GLY A 185 5.60 -0.30 27.17
CA GLY A 185 4.19 -0.63 27.25
C GLY A 185 3.54 0.30 28.27
N THR A 186 3.29 1.54 27.89
CA THR A 186 2.27 2.36 28.55
C THR A 186 1.47 3.06 27.49
N ALA A 187 0.28 2.49 27.23
CA ALA A 187 -0.87 3.29 26.84
C ALA A 187 -0.93 4.50 27.77
N VAL A 188 -0.86 5.70 27.20
CA VAL A 188 -1.34 6.88 27.90
C VAL A 188 -2.85 6.69 27.91
N ASP A 189 -3.38 6.46 29.10
CA ASP A 189 -4.79 6.28 29.42
C ASP A 189 -5.25 4.83 29.26
N GLY A 190 -5.36 4.12 30.40
CA GLY A 190 -5.81 2.73 30.52
C GLY A 190 -7.27 2.48 30.14
N LYS A 191 -7.68 2.94 28.96
CA LYS A 191 -8.93 2.54 28.32
C LYS A 191 -8.65 1.36 27.41
N GLN A 192 -9.34 0.27 27.68
CA GLN A 192 -9.34 -0.92 26.85
C GLN A 192 -9.72 -0.53 25.41
N VAL A 193 -8.88 -0.87 24.44
CA VAL A 193 -9.19 -0.66 23.02
C VAL A 193 -10.39 -1.58 22.70
N PRO A 194 -11.54 -1.04 22.25
CA PRO A 194 -12.73 -1.85 21.98
C PRO A 194 -12.42 -2.94 20.97
N THR A 195 -13.02 -4.12 21.15
CA THR A 195 -12.83 -5.22 20.21
C THR A 195 -13.43 -4.86 18.84
N THR A 196 -12.88 -5.42 17.78
CA THR A 196 -13.27 -5.16 16.37
C THR A 196 -14.79 -5.27 16.14
N ILE A 197 -15.49 -6.13 16.88
CA ILE A 197 -16.95 -6.32 16.77
C ILE A 197 -17.75 -5.15 17.36
N GLU A 198 -17.24 -4.46 18.39
CA GLU A 198 -17.85 -3.23 18.93
C GLU A 198 -17.61 -2.03 18.01
N MET A 199 -16.44 -1.94 17.37
CA MET A 199 -16.13 -0.87 16.40
C MET A 199 -16.94 -0.98 15.10
N MET A 200 -17.31 -2.20 14.70
CA MET A 200 -18.13 -2.46 13.50
C MET A 200 -19.61 -2.06 13.67
N LYS A 201 -20.11 -1.90 14.89
CA LYS A 201 -21.54 -1.63 15.16
C LYS A 201 -21.89 -0.15 15.28
N THR A 202 -20.91 0.74 15.44
CA THR A 202 -21.16 2.14 15.86
C THR A 202 -20.68 3.21 14.88
N GLN A 203 -19.98 2.84 13.81
CA GLN A 203 -19.47 3.80 12.83
C GLN A 203 -20.23 3.67 11.50
N GLU A 204 -21.41 4.29 11.46
CA GLU A 204 -21.86 4.89 10.20
C GLU A 204 -20.72 5.76 9.66
N LEU A 205 -20.45 5.64 8.37
CA LEU A 205 -19.39 6.31 7.63
C LEU A 205 -19.62 7.84 7.56
N ASP A 206 -19.52 8.53 8.69
CA ASP A 206 -19.56 9.99 8.74
C ASP A 206 -18.14 10.57 8.69
N LEU A 207 -17.45 10.32 7.57
CA LEU A 207 -16.24 11.06 7.24
C LEU A 207 -16.66 12.43 6.69
N PRO A 208 -16.20 13.56 7.27
CA PRO A 208 -16.59 14.88 6.81
C PRO A 208 -16.13 15.10 5.37
N VAL A 209 -17.09 15.32 4.47
CA VAL A 209 -16.82 15.62 3.07
C VAL A 209 -16.64 17.13 2.92
N ALA A 210 -15.44 17.55 2.54
CA ALA A 210 -15.21 18.92 2.13
C ALA A 210 -15.86 19.19 0.76
N LYS A 211 -16.43 20.39 0.63
CA LYS A 211 -17.04 20.92 -0.60
C LYS A 211 -16.01 20.92 -1.75
N PRO A 212 -16.39 20.52 -2.98
CA PRO A 212 -15.45 20.44 -4.09
C PRO A 212 -14.78 21.79 -4.39
N LEU A 213 -13.47 21.76 -4.60
CA LEU A 213 -12.76 22.87 -5.24
C LEU A 213 -13.23 22.95 -6.68
N GLN A 214 -13.89 24.05 -7.05
CA GLN A 214 -14.09 24.41 -8.45
C GLN A 214 -12.73 24.70 -9.09
N THR A 215 -12.05 23.67 -9.56
CA THR A 215 -10.96 23.84 -10.53
C THR A 215 -11.50 23.40 -11.88
N LYS A 216 -11.51 24.37 -12.81
CA LYS A 216 -11.89 24.16 -14.20
C LYS A 216 -10.98 23.09 -14.77
N ILE A 217 -11.48 21.88 -14.94
CA ILE A 217 -10.85 20.90 -15.82
C ILE A 217 -11.05 21.45 -17.23
N ASP A 218 -9.99 21.99 -17.81
CA ASP A 218 -9.98 22.37 -19.22
C ASP A 218 -10.22 21.11 -20.05
N LYS A 219 -11.42 21.05 -20.64
CA LYS A 219 -11.87 19.95 -21.49
C LYS A 219 -10.90 19.81 -22.68
N PRO A 220 -10.41 18.61 -23.01
CA PRO A 220 -9.80 18.37 -24.32
C PRO A 220 -10.86 18.65 -25.40
N GLY A 221 -10.54 19.57 -26.30
CA GLY A 221 -11.47 20.15 -27.27
C GLY A 221 -12.09 19.13 -28.22
N VAL A 222 -13.38 18.87 -28.05
CA VAL A 222 -14.23 18.30 -29.10
C VAL A 222 -14.54 19.42 -30.10
N LYS A 223 -13.82 19.43 -31.23
CA LYS A 223 -14.20 20.24 -32.40
C LYS A 223 -15.54 19.70 -32.92
N ARG A 224 -16.65 20.41 -32.64
CA ARG A 224 -17.89 20.23 -33.40
C ARG A 224 -17.68 20.80 -34.79
N GLY A 225 -17.58 19.90 -35.78
CA GLY A 225 -17.72 20.26 -37.18
C GLY A 225 -19.11 20.85 -37.43
N LYS A 226 -19.15 22.01 -38.07
CA LYS A 226 -20.36 22.57 -38.68
C LYS A 226 -20.66 21.78 -39.96
N LYS A 227 -21.87 21.23 -40.06
CA LYS A 227 -22.64 21.15 -41.30
C LYS A 227 -24.06 21.58 -40.96
#